data_AF-A0A7C3RUN6-F1
#
_entry.id   AF-A0A7C3RUN6-F1
#
_cell.length_a   1.000
_cell.length_b   1.000
_cell.length_c   1.000
_cell.angle_alpha   90.00
_cell.angle_beta   90.00
_cell.angle_gamma   90.00
#
_symmetry.space_group_name_H-M   'P 1'
#
loop_
_entity.id
_entity.type
_entity.pdbx_description
1 polymer ?
#
loop_
_entity_poly.entity_id
_entity_poly.type
_entity_poly.pdbx_seq_one_letter_code
_entity_poly.pdbx_strand_id
1 'polypeptide(L)'
;MKNSKGFSLLELLVVVAILGILIAIALPRYFDAVADAKRNAQRTNIAIIRTSLEYYRNKNNTYPTDTQTFVNFLKDPNYFSETPVCPYNGQTYTSQGSAPATWDESNAHILVYQGSAKSYTLSYTSP
;
A
#
# COMPACT_ATOMS: atom_id res chain seq x y z
N MET A 1 -56.00 2.15 -20.97
CA MET A 1 -55.40 3.49 -20.86
C MET A 1 -54.27 3.39 -19.84
N LYS A 2 -53.01 3.62 -20.26
CA LYS A 2 -51.84 3.39 -19.40
C LYS A 2 -51.50 4.71 -18.70
N ASN A 3 -51.71 4.77 -17.39
CA ASN A 3 -51.38 5.93 -16.55
C ASN A 3 -49.86 5.98 -16.34
N SER A 4 -49.15 6.76 -17.15
CA SER A 4 -47.75 7.06 -16.92
C SER A 4 -47.64 8.11 -15.81
N LYS A 5 -47.36 7.68 -14.58
CA LYS A 5 -46.98 8.58 -13.49
C LYS A 5 -45.54 9.02 -13.73
N GLY A 6 -45.32 10.29 -14.03
CA GLY A 6 -43.99 10.90 -14.05
C GLY A 6 -43.49 11.16 -12.63
N PHE A 7 -42.17 11.07 -12.42
CA PHE A 7 -41.53 11.50 -11.17
C PHE A 7 -41.73 13.00 -10.93
N SER A 8 -42.04 13.38 -9.69
CA SER A 8 -42.07 14.78 -9.28
C SER A 8 -40.66 15.32 -9.08
N LEU A 9 -40.42 16.56 -9.50
CA LEU A 9 -39.16 17.28 -9.20
C LEU A 9 -38.90 17.35 -7.69
N LEU A 10 -39.96 17.43 -6.88
CA LEU A 10 -39.86 17.49 -5.42
C LEU A 10 -39.43 16.14 -4.83
N GLU A 11 -39.84 15.02 -5.43
CA GLU A 11 -39.40 13.69 -4.99
C GLU A 11 -37.90 13.52 -5.21
N LEU A 12 -37.39 13.95 -6.37
CA LEU A 12 -35.95 13.90 -6.63
C LEU A 12 -35.17 14.82 -5.68
N LEU A 13 -35.70 16.01 -5.37
CA LEU A 13 -35.05 16.97 -4.47
C LEU A 13 -34.86 16.41 -3.06
N VAL A 14 -35.90 15.79 -2.48
CA VAL A 14 -35.80 15.19 -1.14
C VAL A 14 -34.80 14.03 -1.14
N VAL A 15 -34.77 13.22 -2.20
CA VAL A 15 -33.83 12.10 -2.32
C VAL A 15 -32.38 12.59 -2.35
N VAL A 16 -32.04 13.59 -3.18
CA VAL A 16 -30.67 14.11 -3.23
C VAL A 16 -30.27 14.85 -1.96
N ALA A 17 -31.22 15.49 -1.27
CA ALA A 17 -30.98 16.10 0.04
C ALA A 17 -30.59 15.05 1.10
N ILE A 18 -31.32 13.94 1.18
CA ILE A 18 -31.00 12.83 2.10
C ILE A 18 -29.65 12.19 1.71
N LEU A 19 -29.40 11.97 0.42
CA LEU A 19 -28.11 11.42 -0.06
C LEU A 19 -26.93 12.33 0.31
N GLY A 20 -27.09 13.66 0.23
CA GLY A 20 -26.07 14.61 0.66
C GLY A 20 -25.70 14.48 2.14
N ILE A 21 -26.71 14.33 3.02
CA ILE A 21 -26.49 14.13 4.47
C ILE A 21 -25.75 12.82 4.73
N LEU A 22 -26.13 11.74 4.05
CA LEU A 22 -25.48 10.44 4.20
C LEU A 22 -24.00 10.51 3.76
N ILE A 23 -23.73 11.13 2.61
CA ILE A 23 -22.36 11.29 2.09
C ILE A 23 -21.50 12.12 3.05
N ALA A 24 -22.03 13.21 3.61
CA ALA A 24 -21.30 14.06 4.55
C ALA A 24 -20.79 13.31 5.78
N ILE A 25 -21.55 12.32 6.28
CA ILE A 25 -21.16 11.49 7.42
C ILE A 25 -20.29 10.30 6.99
N ALA A 26 -20.55 9.74 5.80
CA ALA A 26 -19.87 8.54 5.31
C ALA A 26 -18.43 8.81 4.85
N LEU A 27 -18.18 9.94 4.18
CA LEU A 27 -16.88 10.20 3.54
C LEU A 27 -15.69 10.26 4.52
N PRO A 28 -15.75 10.98 5.66
CA PRO A 28 -14.62 11.03 6.60
C PRO A 28 -14.24 9.64 7.10
N ARG A 29 -15.24 8.84 7.50
CA ARG A 29 -15.05 7.46 7.96
C ARG A 29 -14.48 6.55 6.87
N TYR A 30 -14.91 6.75 5.63
CA TYR A 30 -14.37 6.01 4.49
C TYR A 30 -12.89 6.31 4.27
N PHE A 31 -12.48 7.58 4.32
CA PHE A 31 -11.08 7.97 4.15
C PHE A 31 -10.19 7.43 5.27
N ASP A 32 -10.66 7.47 6.52
CA ASP A 32 -9.95 6.89 7.66
C ASP A 32 -9.74 5.38 7.49
N ALA A 33 -10.79 4.66 7.11
CA ALA A 33 -10.73 3.21 6.88
C ALA A 33 -9.76 2.83 5.75
N VAL A 34 -9.73 3.60 4.66
CA VAL A 34 -8.77 3.41 3.57
C VAL A 34 -7.33 3.68 4.05
N ALA A 35 -7.12 4.72 4.86
CA ALA A 35 -5.80 5.03 5.41
C ALA A 35 -5.30 3.92 6.35
N ASP A 36 -6.17 3.39 7.21
CA ASP A 36 -5.87 2.24 8.07
C ASP A 36 -5.56 0.97 7.28
N ALA A 37 -6.36 0.69 6.25
CA ALA A 37 -6.13 -0.46 5.36
C ALA A 37 -4.74 -0.37 4.69
N LYS A 38 -4.36 0.82 4.20
CA LYS A 38 -3.04 1.05 3.61
C LYS A 38 -1.90 0.88 4.62
N ARG A 39 -2.06 1.39 5.86
CA ARG A 39 -1.07 1.20 6.93
C ARG A 39 -0.88 -0.29 7.27
N ASN A 40 -1.97 -1.03 7.40
CA ASN A 40 -1.94 -2.45 7.73
C ASN A 40 -1.36 -3.28 6.58
N ALA A 41 -1.70 -2.97 5.33
CA ALA A 41 -1.13 -3.61 4.15
C ALA A 41 0.40 -3.39 4.08
N GLN A 42 0.87 -2.16 4.31
CA GLN A 42 2.31 -1.86 4.31
C GLN A 42 3.06 -2.65 5.40
N ARG A 43 2.51 -2.71 6.63
CA ARG A 43 3.09 -3.51 7.72
C ARG A 43 3.17 -5.00 7.37
N THR A 44 2.11 -5.51 6.75
CA THR A 44 2.03 -6.90 6.30
C THR A 44 3.07 -7.20 5.22
N ASN A 45 3.18 -6.34 4.20
CA ASN A 45 4.17 -6.47 3.14
C ASN A 45 5.61 -6.49 3.69
N ILE A 46 5.93 -5.58 4.62
CA ILE A 46 7.25 -5.54 5.28
C ILE A 46 7.52 -6.84 6.04
N ALA A 47 6.53 -7.35 6.78
CA ALA A 47 6.68 -8.60 7.52
C ALA A 47 6.96 -9.78 6.59
N ILE A 48 6.20 -9.90 5.48
CA ILE A 48 6.41 -10.94 4.48
C ILE A 48 7.81 -10.80 3.86
N ILE A 49 8.23 -9.60 3.48
CA ILE A 49 9.57 -9.36 2.91
C ILE A 49 10.67 -9.79 3.88
N ARG A 50 10.55 -9.48 5.19
CA ARG A 50 11.51 -9.92 6.20
C ARG A 50 11.61 -11.43 6.27
N THR A 51 10.48 -12.12 6.37
CA THR A 51 10.46 -13.59 6.42
C THR A 51 11.05 -14.20 5.14
N SER A 52 10.73 -13.63 3.98
CA SER A 52 11.29 -14.07 2.69
C SER A 52 12.79 -13.78 2.57
N LEU A 53 13.31 -12.69 3.15
CA LEU A 53 14.75 -12.40 3.20
C LEU A 53 15.50 -13.41 4.06
N GLU A 54 14.93 -13.84 5.19
CA GLU A 54 15.52 -14.92 5.99
C GLU A 54 15.56 -16.24 5.21
N TYR A 55 14.49 -16.56 4.49
CA TYR A 55 14.46 -17.73 3.62
C TYR A 55 15.49 -17.64 2.48
N TYR A 56 15.65 -16.45 1.87
CA TYR A 56 16.67 -16.18 0.86
C TYR A 56 18.08 -16.41 1.42
N ARG A 57 18.36 -15.89 2.62
CA ARG A 57 19.66 -16.11 3.28
C ARG A 57 19.90 -17.58 3.58
N ASN A 58 18.90 -18.32 4.03
CA ASN A 58 19.04 -19.75 4.30
C ASN A 58 19.41 -20.55 3.03
N LYS A 59 18.94 -20.11 1.84
CA LYS A 59 19.30 -20.73 0.57
C LYS A 59 20.66 -20.29 0.01
N ASN A 60 20.96 -18.99 0.11
CA ASN A 60 22.10 -18.39 -0.59
C ASN A 60 23.29 -18.10 0.33
N ASN A 61 23.17 -18.34 1.64
CA ASN A 61 24.13 -17.95 2.69
C ASN A 61 24.44 -16.45 2.77
N THR A 62 23.68 -15.62 2.06
CA THR A 62 23.83 -14.17 2.00
C THR A 62 22.46 -13.51 1.82
N TYR A 63 22.29 -12.28 2.32
CA TYR A 63 21.19 -11.44 1.86
C TYR A 63 21.52 -10.82 0.50
N PRO A 64 20.53 -10.28 -0.24
CA PRO A 64 20.79 -9.45 -1.42
C PRO A 64 21.71 -8.28 -1.05
N THR A 65 22.85 -8.13 -1.72
CA THR A 65 23.85 -7.09 -1.38
C THR A 65 23.78 -5.86 -2.27
N ASP A 66 23.14 -5.98 -3.43
CA ASP A 66 22.98 -4.92 -4.40
C ASP A 66 21.52 -4.75 -4.82
N THR A 67 21.25 -3.64 -5.50
CA THR A 67 19.90 -3.27 -5.89
C THR A 67 19.25 -4.20 -6.88
N GLN A 68 20.01 -4.69 -7.85
CA GLN A 68 19.47 -5.56 -8.86
C GLN A 68 19.07 -6.91 -8.25
N THR A 69 19.90 -7.44 -7.37
CA THR A 69 19.61 -8.70 -6.65
C THR A 69 18.38 -8.58 -5.76
N PHE A 70 18.22 -7.46 -5.04
CA PHE A 70 17.02 -7.24 -4.22
C PHE A 70 15.76 -7.12 -5.08
N VAL A 71 15.80 -6.37 -6.18
CA VAL A 71 14.66 -6.25 -7.12
C VAL A 71 14.32 -7.60 -7.74
N ASN A 72 15.31 -8.42 -8.07
CA ASN A 72 15.09 -9.77 -8.59
C ASN A 72 14.44 -10.68 -7.53
N PHE A 73 14.89 -10.59 -6.28
CA PHE A 73 14.30 -11.31 -5.15
C PHE A 73 12.80 -10.99 -4.98
N LEU A 74 12.41 -9.72 -5.08
CA LEU A 74 10.99 -9.31 -4.97
C LEU A 74 10.10 -9.86 -6.10
N LYS A 75 10.70 -10.19 -7.25
CA LYS A 75 10.01 -10.73 -8.42
C LYS A 75 10.06 -12.26 -8.50
N ASP A 76 10.82 -12.90 -7.62
CA ASP A 76 11.06 -14.32 -7.70
C ASP A 76 9.85 -15.11 -7.14
N PRO A 77 9.21 -15.97 -7.96
CA PRO A 77 8.01 -16.72 -7.58
C PRO A 77 8.26 -17.74 -6.46
N ASN A 78 9.52 -18.06 -6.16
CA ASN A 78 9.87 -18.93 -5.04
C ASN A 78 9.68 -18.26 -3.67
N TYR A 79 9.57 -16.93 -3.62
CA TYR A 79 9.46 -16.15 -2.40
C TYR A 79 8.12 -15.40 -2.29
N PHE A 80 7.54 -15.02 -3.43
CA PHE A 80 6.29 -14.25 -3.47
C PHE A 80 5.39 -14.74 -4.61
N SER A 81 4.09 -14.90 -4.33
CA SER A 81 3.11 -15.23 -5.38
C SER A 81 2.85 -14.06 -6.33
N GLU A 82 3.00 -12.83 -5.83
CA GLU A 82 2.94 -11.60 -6.59
C GLU A 82 4.00 -10.62 -6.04
N THR A 83 4.55 -9.78 -6.89
CA THR A 83 5.57 -8.80 -6.46
C THR A 83 4.97 -7.83 -5.43
N PRO A 84 5.54 -7.74 -4.22
CA PRO A 84 5.06 -6.79 -3.23
C PRO A 84 5.19 -5.34 -3.72
N VAL A 85 4.09 -4.59 -3.65
CA VAL A 85 4.03 -3.16 -3.99
C VAL A 85 3.60 -2.34 -2.78
N CYS A 86 4.01 -1.07 -2.75
CA CYS A 86 3.57 -0.17 -1.70
C CYS A 86 2.09 0.22 -1.91
N PRO A 87 1.22 0.12 -0.88
CA PRO A 87 -0.22 0.37 -1.01
C PRO A 87 -0.59 1.85 -1.17
N TYR A 88 0.38 2.75 -1.14
CA TYR A 88 0.16 4.19 -1.25
C TYR A 88 0.44 4.74 -2.65
N ASN A 89 1.54 4.30 -3.30
CA ASN A 89 1.95 4.77 -4.63
C ASN A 89 1.97 3.67 -5.71
N GLY A 90 1.73 2.40 -5.33
CA GLY A 90 1.75 1.25 -6.25
C GLY A 90 3.15 0.88 -6.78
N GLN A 91 4.22 1.51 -6.29
CA GLN A 91 5.58 1.23 -6.75
C GLN A 91 6.16 0.01 -6.03
N THR A 92 7.08 -0.69 -6.70
CA THR A 92 7.88 -1.76 -6.09
C THR A 92 8.90 -1.19 -5.12
N TYR A 93 9.22 -1.94 -4.08
CA TYR A 93 10.25 -1.56 -3.11
C TYR A 93 11.65 -1.55 -3.75
N THR A 94 12.44 -0.50 -3.50
CA THR A 94 13.78 -0.31 -4.10
C THR A 94 14.84 -0.11 -3.02
N SER A 95 16.09 -0.44 -3.32
CA SER A 95 17.17 -0.57 -2.33
C SER A 95 18.20 0.56 -2.34
N GLN A 96 17.91 1.74 -2.91
CA GLN A 96 18.85 2.85 -2.81
C GLN A 96 18.17 4.18 -2.51
N GLY A 97 18.54 4.73 -1.36
CA GLY A 97 18.13 6.03 -0.86
C GLY A 97 18.22 6.08 0.66
N SER A 98 18.03 7.27 1.23
CA SER A 98 17.57 7.41 2.60
C SER A 98 16.04 7.42 2.55
N ALA A 99 15.36 6.75 3.49
CA ALA A 99 13.94 7.04 3.67
C ALA A 99 13.81 8.55 3.92
N PRO A 100 12.88 9.26 3.27
CA PRO A 100 12.75 10.69 3.46
C PRO A 100 12.53 11.00 4.94
N ALA A 101 13.24 12.02 5.44
CA ALA A 101 13.32 12.36 6.86
C ALA A 101 11.98 12.80 7.46
N THR A 102 11.07 13.29 6.62
CA THR A 102 9.72 13.71 6.99
C THR A 102 8.70 12.95 6.14
N TRP A 103 7.56 12.64 6.75
CA TRP A 103 6.43 12.10 6.01
C TRP A 103 5.83 13.17 5.09
N ASP A 104 5.69 12.85 3.81
CA ASP A 104 5.02 13.63 2.77
C ASP A 104 4.38 12.64 1.80
N GLU A 105 3.11 12.86 1.44
CA GLU A 105 2.34 12.01 0.51
C GLU A 105 3.04 11.85 -0.85
N SER A 106 3.90 12.80 -1.25
CA SER A 106 4.66 12.73 -2.50
C SER A 106 5.90 11.84 -2.42
N ASN A 107 6.44 11.55 -1.22
CA ASN A 107 7.78 10.94 -1.05
C ASN A 107 7.82 9.74 -0.08
N ALA A 108 6.82 9.53 0.78
CA ALA A 108 6.92 8.67 1.97
C ALA A 108 6.62 7.17 1.77
N HIS A 109 6.89 6.62 0.59
CA HIS A 109 6.42 5.26 0.26
C HIS A 109 7.54 4.33 -0.23
N ILE A 110 8.78 4.70 0.06
CA ILE A 110 9.97 3.93 -0.31
C ILE A 110 10.39 3.10 0.89
N LEU A 111 10.20 1.78 0.80
CA LEU A 111 10.95 0.86 1.63
C LEU A 111 12.37 0.85 1.08
N VAL A 112 13.29 1.42 1.84
CA VAL A 112 14.71 1.38 1.52
C VAL A 112 15.27 0.11 2.13
N TYR A 113 15.76 -0.76 1.26
CA TYR A 113 16.56 -1.92 1.66
C TYR A 113 18.05 -1.58 1.58
N GLN A 114 18.76 -1.72 2.70
CA GLN A 114 20.24 -1.68 2.71
C GLN A 114 20.75 -3.02 3.20
N GLY A 115 21.22 -3.85 2.27
CA GLY A 115 21.70 -5.21 2.53
C GLY A 115 23.22 -5.32 2.51
N SER A 116 23.74 -6.12 3.41
CA SER A 116 25.10 -6.68 3.37
C SER A 116 24.98 -8.21 3.48
N ALA A 117 26.09 -8.92 3.32
CA ALA A 117 26.06 -10.39 3.32
C ALA A 117 25.49 -10.99 4.62
N LYS A 118 25.59 -10.27 5.75
CA LYS A 118 25.20 -10.77 7.09
C LYS A 118 24.05 -10.02 7.75
N SER A 119 23.66 -8.86 7.25
CA SER A 119 22.67 -7.98 7.88
C SER A 119 21.92 -7.18 6.82
N TYR A 120 20.70 -6.78 7.13
CA TYR A 120 19.96 -5.82 6.33
C TYR A 120 19.21 -4.82 7.21
N THR A 121 18.93 -3.66 6.63
CA THR A 121 18.05 -2.64 7.22
C THR A 121 16.88 -2.40 6.28
N LEU A 122 15.67 -2.40 6.83
CA LEU A 122 14.45 -1.98 6.13
C LEU A 122 13.98 -0.68 6.77
N SER A 123 14.16 0.43 6.07
CA SER A 123 13.68 1.74 6.49
C SER A 123 12.44 2.10 5.68
N TYR A 124 11.40 2.60 6.36
CA TYR A 124 10.20 3.13 5.72
C TYR A 124 9.68 4.31 6.53
N THR A 125 9.07 5.27 5.86
CA THR A 125 8.39 6.40 6.51
C THR A 125 6.90 6.07 6.54
N SER A 126 6.28 6.03 7.73
CA SER A 126 4.83 5.88 7.86
C SER A 126 4.15 7.23 8.08
N PRO A 127 2.90 7.42 7.64
CA PRO A 127 2.05 8.51 8.10
C PRO A 127 1.87 8.48 9.62
#